data_AF-A0A7W1UP87-F1
#
_entry.id   AF-A0A7W1UP87-F1
#
_cell.length_a   1.000
_cell.length_b   1.000
_cell.length_c   1.000
_cell.angle_alpha   90.00
_cell.angle_beta   90.00
_cell.angle_gamma   90.00
#
_symmetry.space_group_name_H-M   'P 1'
#
loop_
_entity.id
_entity.type
_entity.pdbx_description
1 polymer ?
#
loop_
_entity_poly.entity_id
_entity_poly.type
_entity_poly.pdbx_seq_one_letter_code
_entity_poly.pdbx_strand_id
1 'polypeptide(L)'
;MALKKHTISFQETKQFSSIFMDYINGDEKLRPFYTYTPEIGSFAKIIEAKKKESINRKLLVDVISSQYRKTGLTAPELTSLLSDDTFTVCTGHQLCLFTGPLYFIYKIITTINLAETLRKNYPSNDFIPVYWMASEDHDFEEIQSINLFGNKIIWNSKDAGGAVGRLSTATLNTVIQELKTILGESEHAAALITLFEEAYLKHTNVADATRYMVHQLFGTYGLVIINPDDDGLKEEFIDIIKDDIKNNTNFTIVNQTISELSKAGYKAQVNPREINLFRLLEKDRVRIETASSETLNYKAEEYSPNVVLRPLYQQKILPNLAYVGGPGEIAYWLEYKTMFDHHKITFPVLMPRNFAVLSDEKSEQQMQRLGLSKTDLFKDIDLLIKEFVSKNAGSDVSMKDEEIKLTQMFNDIAEKAGMVDATLKKSVDAELQKALGSIKNIESKLIKAEKQKQETNINQIKKLKEKILPEGVLQ
;
A
#
# COMPACT_ATOMS: atom_id res chain seq x y z
N MET A 1 11.20 -22.79 -13.38
CA MET A 1 9.98 -22.24 -14.04
C MET A 1 10.30 -20.82 -14.52
N ALA A 2 10.00 -20.46 -15.76
CA ALA A 2 10.17 -19.08 -16.23
C ALA A 2 8.90 -18.27 -15.94
N LEU A 3 9.01 -17.19 -15.18
CA LEU A 3 7.91 -16.26 -14.94
C LEU A 3 7.60 -15.49 -16.24
N LYS A 4 6.36 -15.55 -16.71
CA LYS A 4 5.90 -14.74 -17.84
C LYS A 4 5.37 -13.41 -17.31
N LYS A 5 5.89 -12.30 -17.83
CA LYS A 5 5.45 -10.94 -17.47
C LYS A 5 4.42 -10.42 -18.47
N HIS A 6 3.34 -9.83 -17.97
CA HIS A 6 2.40 -9.03 -18.73
C HIS A 6 2.17 -7.71 -17.99
N THR A 7 1.95 -6.61 -18.72
CA THR A 7 1.80 -5.27 -18.16
C THR A 7 0.44 -4.72 -18.51
N ILE A 8 -0.23 -4.14 -17.51
CA ILE A 8 -1.51 -3.43 -17.64
C ILE A 8 -1.27 -2.02 -17.11
N SER A 9 -1.82 -1.00 -17.78
CA SER A 9 -1.69 0.37 -17.29
C SER A 9 -2.50 0.56 -16.00
N PHE A 10 -2.06 1.45 -15.10
CA PHE A 10 -2.80 1.73 -13.87
C PHE A 10 -4.21 2.28 -14.16
N GLN A 11 -4.39 2.99 -15.28
CA GLN A 11 -5.68 3.52 -15.73
C GLN A 11 -6.67 2.40 -16.05
N GLU A 12 -6.22 1.32 -16.68
CA GLU A 12 -7.06 0.18 -17.06
C GLU A 12 -7.52 -0.63 -15.84
N THR A 13 -6.75 -0.63 -14.74
CA THR A 13 -7.14 -1.37 -13.54
C THR A 13 -8.26 -0.69 -12.76
N LYS A 14 -8.35 0.66 -12.83
CA LYS A 14 -9.28 1.48 -12.03
C LYS A 14 -9.18 1.24 -10.52
N GLN A 15 -8.02 0.80 -10.04
CA GLN A 15 -7.79 0.42 -8.64
C GLN A 15 -7.18 1.54 -7.78
N PHE A 16 -6.84 2.68 -8.38
CA PHE A 16 -6.03 3.72 -7.71
C PHE A 16 -6.75 5.05 -7.61
N SER A 17 -6.45 5.80 -6.55
CA SER A 17 -7.00 7.14 -6.31
C SER A 17 -6.50 8.15 -7.34
N SER A 18 -7.28 9.21 -7.58
CA SER A 18 -6.92 10.28 -8.52
C SER A 18 -5.60 10.95 -8.14
N ILE A 19 -5.38 11.26 -6.86
CA ILE A 19 -4.14 11.90 -6.39
C ILE A 19 -2.89 11.06 -6.72
N PHE A 20 -2.97 9.74 -6.56
CA PHE A 20 -1.86 8.85 -6.91
C PHE A 20 -1.64 8.83 -8.43
N MET A 21 -2.72 8.73 -9.21
CA MET A 21 -2.64 8.74 -10.68
C MET A 21 -2.06 10.06 -11.20
N ASP A 22 -2.49 11.20 -10.66
CA ASP A 22 -2.01 12.52 -11.03
C ASP A 22 -0.53 12.70 -10.65
N TYR A 23 -0.09 12.13 -9.52
CA TYR A 23 1.33 12.13 -9.13
C TYR A 23 2.19 11.35 -10.13
N ILE A 24 1.77 10.12 -10.48
CA ILE A 24 2.49 9.28 -11.44
C ILE A 24 2.54 9.91 -12.84
N ASN A 25 1.47 10.60 -13.24
CA ASN A 25 1.41 11.31 -14.51
C ASN A 25 2.09 12.69 -14.47
N GLY A 26 2.60 13.11 -13.32
CA GLY A 26 3.33 14.37 -13.16
C GLY A 26 2.48 15.63 -13.29
N ASP A 27 1.18 15.55 -12.94
CA ASP A 27 0.22 16.65 -13.06
C ASP A 27 0.74 17.94 -12.40
N GLU A 28 0.59 19.06 -13.11
CA GLU A 28 1.09 20.37 -12.68
C GLU A 28 0.50 20.82 -11.35
N LYS A 29 -0.75 20.44 -11.03
CA LYS A 29 -1.42 20.78 -9.78
C LYS A 29 -0.73 20.21 -8.54
N LEU A 30 -0.03 19.08 -8.69
CA LEU A 30 0.67 18.44 -7.59
C LEU A 30 2.11 18.91 -7.41
N ARG A 31 2.67 19.63 -8.38
CA ARG A 31 4.07 20.10 -8.34
C ARG A 31 4.46 20.92 -7.11
N PRO A 32 3.60 21.74 -6.50
CA PRO A 32 3.94 22.43 -5.26
C PRO A 32 4.23 21.50 -4.08
N PHE A 33 3.75 20.25 -4.13
CA PHE A 33 3.74 19.30 -3.00
C PHE A 33 4.83 18.24 -3.06
N TYR A 34 5.71 18.28 -4.09
CA TYR A 34 6.92 17.45 -4.14
C TYR A 34 7.99 18.12 -5.00
N THR A 35 9.27 17.83 -4.74
CA THR A 35 10.38 18.41 -5.52
C THR A 35 10.83 17.52 -6.67
N TYR A 36 10.80 16.20 -6.49
CA TYR A 36 11.44 15.24 -7.39
C TYR A 36 10.41 14.27 -8.00
N THR A 37 10.51 14.03 -9.30
CA THR A 37 9.69 13.00 -9.97
C THR A 37 10.21 11.59 -9.62
N PRO A 38 9.37 10.56 -9.72
CA PRO A 38 9.78 9.16 -9.52
C PRO A 38 10.56 8.62 -10.73
N GLU A 39 11.56 9.38 -11.19
CA GLU A 39 12.40 9.05 -12.35
C GLU A 39 13.87 9.02 -11.96
N ILE A 40 14.65 8.13 -12.59
CA ILE A 40 16.08 7.97 -12.31
C ILE A 40 16.85 9.28 -12.50
N GLY A 41 16.47 10.11 -13.49
CA GLY A 41 17.11 11.41 -13.73
C GLY A 41 16.94 12.43 -12.59
N SER A 42 15.92 12.29 -11.74
CA SER A 42 15.74 13.16 -10.57
C SER A 42 16.79 12.94 -9.48
N PHE A 43 17.45 11.77 -9.46
CA PHE A 43 18.40 11.42 -8.40
C PHE A 43 19.68 12.26 -8.42
N ALA A 44 20.11 12.76 -9.58
CA ALA A 44 21.25 13.69 -9.66
C ALA A 44 21.04 14.92 -8.76
N LYS A 45 19.84 15.52 -8.78
CA LYS A 45 19.56 16.73 -7.99
C LYS A 45 19.45 16.44 -6.49
N ILE A 46 18.81 15.33 -6.12
CA ILE A 46 18.63 15.01 -4.71
C ILE A 46 19.92 14.51 -4.05
N ILE A 47 20.82 13.85 -4.80
CA ILE A 47 22.17 13.53 -4.30
C ILE A 47 22.89 14.81 -3.87
N GLU A 48 22.91 15.84 -4.73
CA GLU A 48 23.54 17.12 -4.42
C GLU A 48 22.87 17.86 -3.25
N ALA A 49 21.55 17.75 -3.12
CA ALA A 49 20.83 18.30 -1.97
C ALA A 49 21.21 17.56 -0.67
N LYS A 50 21.18 16.22 -0.69
CA LYS A 50 21.39 15.38 0.50
C LYS A 50 22.84 15.45 1.00
N LYS A 51 23.83 15.66 0.13
CA LYS A 51 25.23 15.89 0.52
C LYS A 51 25.44 17.11 1.41
N LYS A 52 24.51 18.07 1.40
CA LYS A 52 24.60 19.29 2.22
C LYS A 52 24.07 19.08 3.65
N GLU A 53 23.46 17.94 3.93
CA GLU A 53 22.92 17.62 5.25
C GLU A 53 23.95 16.89 6.11
N SER A 54 23.97 17.26 7.39
CA SER A 54 24.75 16.54 8.40
C SER A 54 23.92 15.38 8.96
N ILE A 55 24.44 14.16 8.84
CA ILE A 55 23.82 12.93 9.33
C ILE A 55 24.83 12.17 10.19
N ASN A 56 24.39 11.69 11.35
CA ASN A 56 25.23 10.91 12.26
C ASN A 56 25.41 9.47 11.75
N ARG A 57 26.19 9.32 10.65
CA ARG A 57 26.44 8.04 9.98
C ARG A 57 27.08 7.00 10.90
N LYS A 58 27.94 7.44 11.82
CA LYS A 58 28.59 6.57 12.80
C LYS A 58 27.55 5.94 13.74
N LEU A 59 26.69 6.76 14.35
CA LEU A 59 25.60 6.28 15.18
C LEU A 59 24.71 5.29 14.44
N LEU A 60 24.33 5.62 13.19
CA LEU A 60 23.52 4.74 12.35
C LEU A 60 24.17 3.34 12.17
N VAL A 61 25.46 3.30 11.82
CA VAL A 61 26.21 2.04 11.65
C VAL A 61 26.32 1.28 12.98
N ASP A 62 26.60 1.97 14.08
CA ASP A 62 26.74 1.36 15.41
C ASP A 62 25.43 0.72 15.88
N VAL A 63 24.30 1.43 15.70
CA VAL A 63 22.95 0.95 16.06
C VAL A 63 22.57 -0.26 15.21
N ILE A 64 22.70 -0.18 13.88
CA ILE A 64 22.37 -1.30 12.99
C ILE A 64 23.23 -2.53 13.37
N SER A 65 24.54 -2.36 13.51
CA SER A 65 25.45 -3.44 13.90
C SER A 65 25.05 -4.10 15.22
N SER A 66 24.67 -3.29 16.21
CA SER A 66 24.18 -3.77 17.51
C SER A 66 22.91 -4.61 17.37
N GLN A 67 21.94 -4.13 16.59
CA GLN A 67 20.67 -4.82 16.38
C GLN A 67 20.83 -6.17 15.65
N TYR A 68 21.74 -6.26 14.67
CA TYR A 68 22.07 -7.54 14.02
C TYR A 68 22.76 -8.52 14.97
N ARG A 69 23.71 -8.05 15.78
CA ARG A 69 24.36 -8.90 16.80
C ARG A 69 23.35 -9.48 17.80
N LYS A 70 22.38 -8.69 18.25
CA LYS A 70 21.32 -9.14 19.17
C LYS A 70 20.47 -10.28 18.61
N THR A 71 20.30 -10.34 17.29
CA THR A 71 19.48 -11.36 16.61
C THR A 71 20.27 -12.57 16.14
N GLY A 72 21.58 -12.63 16.43
CA GLY A 72 22.47 -13.71 15.99
C GLY A 72 22.76 -13.68 14.48
N LEU A 73 22.46 -12.56 13.82
CA LEU A 73 22.65 -12.38 12.39
C LEU A 73 23.97 -11.68 12.08
N THR A 74 24.49 -11.94 10.89
CA THR A 74 25.57 -11.13 10.31
C THR A 74 24.95 -9.96 9.55
N ALA A 75 25.32 -8.74 9.93
CA ALA A 75 24.88 -7.55 9.20
C ALA A 75 25.42 -7.59 7.75
N PRO A 76 24.68 -7.03 6.77
CA PRO A 76 25.25 -6.67 5.48
C PRO A 76 26.48 -5.74 5.66
N GLU A 77 27.32 -5.60 4.64
CA GLU A 77 28.45 -4.67 4.69
C GLU A 77 27.95 -3.23 4.93
N LEU A 78 28.32 -2.63 6.07
CA LEU A 78 27.87 -1.29 6.48
C LEU A 78 28.95 -0.23 6.33
N THR A 79 30.21 -0.60 6.05
CA THR A 79 31.33 0.36 6.05
C THR A 79 31.11 1.49 5.04
N SER A 80 30.46 1.21 3.91
CA SER A 80 30.17 2.25 2.92
C SER A 80 29.24 3.34 3.47
N LEU A 81 28.35 3.07 4.44
CA LEU A 81 27.48 4.09 5.04
C LEU A 81 28.23 5.20 5.75
N LEU A 82 29.49 4.97 6.15
CA LEU A 82 30.34 5.99 6.76
C LEU A 82 30.79 7.05 5.75
N SER A 83 30.74 6.77 4.45
CA SER A 83 31.10 7.70 3.38
C SER A 83 29.96 8.68 3.07
N ASP A 84 30.31 9.94 2.79
CA ASP A 84 29.36 10.97 2.35
C ASP A 84 28.81 10.73 0.93
N ASP A 85 29.49 9.87 0.15
CA ASP A 85 29.04 9.45 -1.19
C ASP A 85 28.07 8.25 -1.15
N THR A 86 27.72 7.74 0.03
CA THR A 86 26.78 6.64 0.20
C THR A 86 25.44 7.14 0.71
N PHE A 87 24.38 6.67 0.07
CA PHE A 87 23.00 7.02 0.39
C PHE A 87 22.14 5.79 0.62
N THR A 88 20.93 6.01 1.13
CA THR A 88 19.93 4.95 1.25
C THR A 88 18.75 5.19 0.32
N VAL A 89 18.06 4.10 -0.01
CA VAL A 89 16.67 4.12 -0.48
C VAL A 89 15.86 3.25 0.46
N CYS A 90 14.73 3.75 0.94
CA CYS A 90 14.05 3.17 2.08
C CYS A 90 12.61 2.81 1.75
N THR A 91 12.17 1.65 2.21
CA THR A 91 10.75 1.36 2.39
C THR A 91 10.49 1.06 3.87
N GLY A 92 9.25 1.22 4.32
CA GLY A 92 8.84 0.77 5.64
C GLY A 92 7.52 0.03 5.60
N HIS A 93 7.31 -0.81 6.60
CA HIS A 93 6.03 -1.43 6.86
C HIS A 93 5.91 -1.90 8.32
N GLN A 94 4.69 -2.24 8.71
CA GLN A 94 4.42 -2.85 10.01
C GLN A 94 4.97 -4.27 10.07
N LEU A 95 5.10 -4.79 11.28
CA LEU A 95 5.69 -6.09 11.57
C LEU A 95 4.66 -7.22 11.39
N CYS A 96 4.04 -7.28 10.22
CA CYS A 96 3.00 -8.27 9.92
C CYS A 96 3.56 -9.70 10.07
N LEU A 97 2.76 -10.57 10.69
CA LEU A 97 3.13 -11.98 10.80
C LEU A 97 3.31 -12.61 9.43
N PHE A 98 4.39 -13.39 9.27
CA PHE A 98 4.65 -14.19 8.07
C PHE A 98 4.64 -13.36 6.77
N THR A 99 5.12 -12.12 6.84
CA THR A 99 5.11 -11.08 5.79
C THR A 99 3.74 -10.43 5.53
N GLY A 100 2.65 -10.99 6.04
CA GLY A 100 1.30 -10.45 5.86
C GLY A 100 0.92 -10.31 4.39
N PRO A 101 0.58 -9.10 3.92
CA PRO A 101 0.16 -8.88 2.54
C PRO A 101 1.35 -8.95 1.56
N LEU A 102 1.09 -9.38 0.31
CA LEU A 102 2.15 -9.52 -0.70
C LEU A 102 2.92 -8.23 -0.98
N TYR A 103 2.27 -7.08 -0.80
CA TYR A 103 2.94 -5.80 -1.01
C TYR A 103 4.03 -5.49 0.02
N PHE A 104 4.10 -6.19 1.16
CA PHE A 104 5.27 -6.19 2.05
C PHE A 104 6.53 -6.60 1.28
N ILE A 105 6.44 -7.71 0.55
CA ILE A 105 7.53 -8.25 -0.27
C ILE A 105 7.80 -7.32 -1.47
N TYR A 106 6.75 -6.85 -2.15
CA TYR A 106 6.92 -5.99 -3.33
C TYR A 106 7.60 -4.66 -3.01
N LYS A 107 7.32 -4.08 -1.84
CA LYS A 107 8.01 -2.90 -1.33
C LYS A 107 9.52 -3.15 -1.25
N ILE A 108 9.93 -4.22 -0.56
CA ILE A 108 11.33 -4.57 -0.35
C ILE A 108 12.05 -4.84 -1.67
N ILE A 109 11.46 -5.66 -2.55
CA ILE A 109 12.03 -5.95 -3.87
C ILE A 109 12.20 -4.67 -4.70
N THR A 110 11.23 -3.74 -4.63
CA THR A 110 11.31 -2.47 -5.35
C THR A 110 12.46 -1.62 -4.82
N THR A 111 12.64 -1.56 -3.50
CA THR A 111 13.74 -0.84 -2.85
C THR A 111 15.11 -1.39 -3.25
N ILE A 112 15.28 -2.72 -3.26
CA ILE A 112 16.51 -3.38 -3.69
C ILE A 112 16.80 -3.06 -5.16
N ASN A 113 15.81 -3.25 -6.04
CA ASN A 113 15.96 -2.97 -7.47
C ASN A 113 16.27 -1.49 -7.75
N LEU A 114 15.69 -0.58 -6.97
CA LEU A 114 15.99 0.85 -7.08
C LEU A 114 17.46 1.11 -6.70
N ALA A 115 17.94 0.57 -5.58
CA ALA A 115 19.34 0.71 -5.18
C ALA A 115 20.31 0.20 -6.25
N GLU A 116 20.04 -0.98 -6.82
CA GLU A 116 20.83 -1.53 -7.93
C GLU A 116 20.79 -0.65 -9.19
N THR A 117 19.62 -0.11 -9.52
CA THR A 117 19.45 0.77 -10.68
C THR A 117 20.22 2.07 -10.48
N LEU A 118 20.19 2.64 -9.28
CA LEU A 118 20.93 3.86 -8.96
C LEU A 118 22.45 3.62 -9.00
N ARG A 119 22.95 2.52 -8.44
CA ARG A 119 24.38 2.15 -8.56
C ARG A 119 24.86 2.09 -10.01
N LYS A 120 24.04 1.56 -10.92
CA LYS A 120 24.35 1.49 -12.36
C LYS A 120 24.37 2.87 -13.03
N ASN A 121 23.51 3.79 -12.61
CA ASN A 121 23.37 5.11 -13.23
C ASN A 121 24.29 6.17 -12.59
N TYR A 122 24.71 5.98 -11.34
CA TYR A 122 25.52 6.91 -10.56
C TYR A 122 26.70 6.16 -9.89
N PRO A 123 27.68 5.67 -10.67
CA PRO A 123 28.73 4.76 -10.19
C PRO A 123 29.72 5.39 -9.19
N SER A 124 29.74 6.72 -9.07
CA SER A 124 30.54 7.43 -8.06
C SER A 124 29.91 7.42 -6.66
N ASN A 125 28.69 6.88 -6.54
CA ASN A 125 27.93 6.80 -5.30
C ASN A 125 27.51 5.37 -5.01
N ASP A 126 27.30 5.05 -3.73
CA ASP A 126 26.70 3.79 -3.31
C ASP A 126 25.28 4.02 -2.77
N PHE A 127 24.44 3.01 -2.91
CA PHE A 127 23.02 3.08 -2.57
C PHE A 127 22.63 1.81 -1.82
N ILE A 128 22.22 1.99 -0.57
CA ILE A 128 21.86 0.88 0.31
C ILE A 128 20.33 0.78 0.41
N PRO A 129 19.74 -0.37 0.06
CA PRO A 129 18.33 -0.60 0.29
C PRO A 129 18.07 -0.83 1.78
N VAL A 130 17.14 -0.06 2.35
CA VAL A 130 16.79 -0.11 3.77
C VAL A 130 15.33 -0.52 3.95
N TYR A 131 15.10 -1.46 4.86
CA TYR A 131 13.80 -1.78 5.42
C TYR A 131 13.66 -1.16 6.81
N TRP A 132 12.81 -0.14 6.91
CA TRP A 132 12.44 0.53 8.15
C TRP A 132 11.29 -0.19 8.84
N MET A 133 11.55 -0.74 10.01
CA MET A 133 10.53 -1.42 10.81
C MET A 133 9.63 -0.39 11.49
N ALA A 134 8.31 -0.42 11.21
CA ALA A 134 7.33 0.35 11.97
C ALA A 134 6.99 -0.36 13.30
N SER A 135 8.02 -0.59 14.11
CA SER A 135 7.97 -1.33 15.38
C SER A 135 7.24 -0.59 16.51
N GLU A 136 7.23 0.74 16.45
CA GLU A 136 6.59 1.60 17.44
C GLU A 136 5.09 1.80 17.20
N ASP A 137 4.53 1.24 16.13
CA ASP A 137 3.10 1.26 15.93
C ASP A 137 2.39 0.45 17.02
N HIS A 138 1.11 0.69 17.24
CA HIS A 138 0.26 0.01 18.21
C HIS A 138 -0.87 -0.79 17.58
N ASP A 139 -0.99 -0.73 16.24
CA ASP A 139 -2.05 -1.43 15.52
C ASP A 139 -1.76 -2.94 15.46
N PHE A 140 -2.06 -3.62 16.57
CA PHE A 140 -1.95 -5.06 16.67
C PHE A 140 -2.93 -5.75 15.71
N GLU A 141 -4.09 -5.13 15.44
CA GLU A 141 -5.13 -5.73 14.60
C GLU A 141 -4.66 -5.88 13.15
N GLU A 142 -3.87 -4.94 12.65
CA GLU A 142 -3.29 -4.99 11.31
C GLU A 142 -2.19 -6.06 11.17
N ILE A 143 -1.49 -6.43 12.26
CA ILE A 143 -0.39 -7.41 12.19
C ILE A 143 -0.77 -8.83 12.65
N GLN A 144 -1.86 -8.99 13.40
CA GLN A 144 -2.18 -10.26 14.09
C GLN A 144 -2.68 -11.38 13.17
N SER A 145 -3.01 -11.12 11.89
CA SER A 145 -3.67 -12.11 11.05
C SER A 145 -3.11 -12.22 9.64
N ILE A 146 -3.25 -13.41 9.06
CA ILE A 146 -2.97 -13.68 7.66
C ILE A 146 -4.15 -14.43 7.01
N ASN A 147 -4.34 -14.23 5.71
CA ASN A 147 -5.31 -14.97 4.91
C ASN A 147 -4.57 -15.96 4.01
N LEU A 148 -4.85 -17.25 4.16
CA LEU A 148 -4.19 -18.33 3.43
C LEU A 148 -5.20 -19.34 2.92
N PHE A 149 -5.31 -19.47 1.59
CA PHE A 149 -6.22 -20.40 0.91
C PHE A 149 -7.69 -20.31 1.38
N GLY A 150 -8.16 -19.10 1.71
CA GLY A 150 -9.51 -18.84 2.22
C GLY A 150 -9.68 -19.03 3.73
N ASN A 151 -8.61 -19.39 4.45
CA ASN A 151 -8.59 -19.46 5.91
C ASN A 151 -7.95 -18.20 6.48
N LYS A 152 -8.52 -17.66 7.56
CA LYS A 152 -7.92 -16.57 8.32
C LYS A 152 -7.28 -17.12 9.58
N ILE A 153 -5.95 -17.07 9.66
CA ILE A 153 -5.19 -17.45 10.85
C ILE A 153 -5.02 -16.19 11.71
N ILE A 154 -5.33 -16.27 13.00
CA ILE A 154 -5.29 -15.12 13.92
C ILE A 154 -4.41 -15.44 15.12
N TRP A 155 -3.46 -14.55 15.40
CA TRP A 155 -2.67 -14.54 16.62
C TRP A 155 -3.42 -13.86 17.76
N ASN A 156 -3.97 -14.66 18.66
CA ASN A 156 -4.63 -14.15 19.86
C ASN A 156 -3.62 -13.97 20.99
N SER A 157 -3.06 -12.77 21.14
CA SER A 157 -2.20 -12.42 22.28
C SER A 157 -2.99 -11.67 23.35
N LYS A 158 -3.15 -12.28 24.54
CA LYS A 158 -3.80 -11.64 25.69
C LYS A 158 -2.98 -10.49 26.28
N ASP A 159 -1.69 -10.46 25.99
CA ASP A 159 -0.74 -9.44 26.43
C ASP A 159 -0.47 -8.40 25.34
N ALA A 160 -1.30 -8.35 24.28
CA ALA A 160 -1.18 -7.34 23.23
C ALA A 160 -1.46 -5.94 23.80
N GLY A 161 -0.43 -5.10 23.85
CA GLY A 161 -0.49 -3.70 24.27
C GLY A 161 0.82 -2.99 23.97
N GLY A 162 0.76 -1.67 23.75
CA GLY A 162 1.92 -0.85 23.44
C GLY A 162 2.48 -1.05 22.03
N ALA A 163 3.79 -0.86 21.88
CA ALA A 163 4.49 -0.94 20.60
C ALA A 163 4.57 -2.39 20.07
N VAL A 164 4.11 -2.63 18.84
CA VAL A 164 4.03 -3.96 18.22
C VAL A 164 5.37 -4.69 18.20
N GLY A 165 6.48 -3.96 18.03
CA GLY A 165 7.82 -4.54 18.01
C GLY A 165 8.29 -5.08 19.36
N ARG A 166 7.72 -4.59 20.47
CA ARG A 166 8.05 -5.03 21.84
C ARG A 166 7.20 -6.21 22.31
N LEU A 167 6.18 -6.60 21.54
CA LEU A 167 5.31 -7.72 21.88
C LEU A 167 6.10 -9.03 21.95
N SER A 168 5.77 -9.84 22.95
CA SER A 168 6.37 -11.16 23.15
C SER A 168 5.90 -12.14 22.08
N THR A 169 6.81 -12.95 21.58
CA THR A 169 6.53 -14.01 20.60
C THR A 169 6.10 -15.35 21.24
N ALA A 170 6.07 -15.43 22.56
CA ALA A 170 5.90 -16.70 23.30
C ALA A 170 4.64 -17.50 22.92
N THR A 171 3.59 -16.82 22.46
CA THR A 171 2.31 -17.45 22.08
C THR A 171 2.20 -17.78 20.58
N LEU A 172 3.22 -17.46 19.76
CA LEU A 172 3.16 -17.69 18.31
C LEU A 172 3.33 -19.15 17.89
N ASN A 173 3.77 -20.04 18.79
CA ASN A 173 3.87 -21.46 18.47
C ASN A 173 2.52 -22.05 18.04
N THR A 174 1.41 -21.68 18.68
CA THR A 174 0.08 -22.19 18.31
C THR A 174 -0.31 -21.76 16.89
N VAL A 175 0.01 -20.51 16.54
CA VAL A 175 -0.21 -19.93 15.21
C VAL A 175 0.60 -20.67 14.14
N ILE A 176 1.86 -21.01 14.46
CA ILE A 176 2.74 -21.78 13.56
C ILE A 176 2.22 -23.22 13.36
N GLN A 177 1.69 -23.87 14.40
CA GLN A 177 1.10 -25.21 14.25
C GLN A 177 -0.16 -25.20 13.36
N GLU A 178 -0.99 -24.16 13.46
CA GLU A 178 -2.13 -23.97 12.55
C GLU A 178 -1.66 -23.75 11.11
N LEU A 179 -0.66 -22.88 10.92
CA LEU A 179 -0.05 -22.61 9.62
C LEU A 179 0.51 -23.90 8.99
N LYS A 180 1.19 -24.73 9.77
CA LYS A 180 1.73 -26.03 9.34
C LYS A 180 0.64 -26.97 8.83
N THR A 181 -0.50 -26.99 9.50
CA THR A 181 -1.66 -27.80 9.10
C THR A 181 -2.22 -27.36 7.74
N ILE A 182 -2.25 -26.05 7.47
CA ILE A 182 -2.78 -25.49 6.21
C ILE A 182 -1.79 -25.64 5.06
N LEU A 183 -0.48 -25.44 5.29
CA LEU A 183 0.54 -25.52 4.24
C LEU A 183 0.86 -26.97 3.80
N GLY A 184 0.63 -27.95 4.68
CA GLY A 184 0.88 -29.36 4.40
C GLY A 184 2.36 -29.74 4.42
N GLU A 185 2.72 -30.84 3.74
CA GLU A 185 4.00 -31.54 3.91
C GLU A 185 5.00 -31.37 2.75
N SER A 186 4.77 -30.42 1.84
CA SER A 186 5.72 -30.18 0.74
C SER A 186 7.08 -29.67 1.25
N GLU A 187 8.15 -29.89 0.48
CA GLU A 187 9.49 -29.36 0.83
C GLU A 187 9.49 -27.83 1.00
N HIS A 188 8.72 -27.11 0.18
CA HIS A 188 8.56 -25.66 0.29
C HIS A 188 7.79 -25.25 1.55
N ALA A 189 6.76 -26.01 1.93
CA ALA A 189 6.04 -25.80 3.19
C ALA A 189 6.97 -26.01 4.39
N ALA A 190 7.76 -27.08 4.37
CA ALA A 190 8.73 -27.36 5.42
C ALA A 190 9.76 -26.22 5.56
N ALA A 191 10.31 -25.71 4.44
CA ALA A 191 11.25 -24.59 4.46
C ALA A 191 10.63 -23.30 5.04
N LEU A 192 9.38 -22.98 4.69
CA LEU A 192 8.67 -21.82 5.24
C LEU A 192 8.39 -21.97 6.74
N ILE A 193 7.94 -23.16 7.17
CA ILE A 193 7.72 -23.43 8.59
C ILE A 193 9.03 -23.31 9.37
N THR A 194 10.13 -23.88 8.87
CA THR A 194 11.45 -23.72 9.52
C THR A 194 11.84 -22.25 9.61
N LEU A 195 11.69 -21.46 8.54
CA LEU A 195 11.95 -20.02 8.59
C LEU A 195 11.16 -19.33 9.71
N PHE A 196 9.88 -19.62 9.84
CA PHE A 196 9.01 -18.99 10.83
C PHE A 196 9.25 -19.50 12.25
N GLU A 197 9.55 -20.77 12.44
CA GLU A 197 9.96 -21.32 13.74
C GLU A 197 11.28 -20.68 14.20
N GLU A 198 12.28 -20.59 13.32
CA GLU A 198 13.55 -19.93 13.61
C GLU A 198 13.37 -18.44 13.93
N ALA A 199 12.48 -17.75 13.23
CA ALA A 199 12.21 -16.32 13.45
C ALA A 199 11.44 -16.07 14.75
N TYR A 200 10.31 -16.73 14.95
CA TYR A 200 9.36 -16.37 16.01
C TYR A 200 9.52 -17.20 17.28
N LEU A 201 10.15 -18.38 17.24
CA LEU A 201 10.32 -19.21 18.44
C LEU A 201 11.70 -19.08 19.09
N LYS A 202 12.70 -18.51 18.39
CA LYS A 202 14.05 -18.30 18.93
C LYS A 202 14.38 -16.85 19.27
N HIS A 203 13.47 -15.92 19.00
CA HIS A 203 13.57 -14.51 19.37
C HIS A 203 12.43 -14.17 20.30
N THR A 204 12.67 -13.27 21.26
CA THR A 204 11.72 -13.00 22.36
C THR A 204 10.67 -11.96 22.03
N ASN A 205 10.88 -11.15 20.98
CA ASN A 205 9.98 -10.08 20.58
C ASN A 205 9.78 -10.02 19.05
N VAL A 206 8.68 -9.38 18.64
CA VAL A 206 8.27 -9.31 17.22
C VAL A 206 9.26 -8.53 16.35
N ALA A 207 9.93 -7.50 16.86
CA ALA A 207 10.92 -6.74 16.09
C ALA A 207 12.13 -7.59 15.70
N ASP A 208 12.67 -8.36 16.65
CA ASP A 208 13.81 -9.25 16.43
C ASP A 208 13.43 -10.44 15.54
N ALA A 209 12.25 -11.02 15.76
CA ALA A 209 11.71 -12.08 14.90
C ALA A 209 11.52 -11.61 13.46
N THR A 210 10.95 -10.41 13.27
CA THR A 210 10.74 -9.84 11.93
C THR A 210 12.07 -9.53 11.26
N ARG A 211 13.06 -9.00 11.98
CA ARG A 211 14.41 -8.80 11.44
C ARG A 211 15.01 -10.11 10.95
N TYR A 212 14.91 -11.18 11.75
CA TYR A 212 15.37 -12.50 11.35
C TYR A 212 14.71 -12.97 10.06
N MET A 213 13.38 -12.97 10.03
CA MET A 213 12.60 -13.39 8.85
C MET A 213 12.99 -12.60 7.60
N VAL A 214 13.00 -11.26 7.70
CA VAL A 214 13.30 -10.38 6.56
C VAL A 214 14.74 -10.54 6.09
N HIS A 215 15.70 -10.75 7.01
CA HIS A 215 17.09 -10.97 6.65
C HIS A 215 17.29 -12.31 5.94
N GLN A 216 16.66 -13.39 6.38
CA GLN A 216 16.73 -14.67 5.69
C GLN A 216 16.16 -14.60 4.26
N LEU A 217 15.12 -13.80 4.05
CA LEU A 217 14.49 -13.62 2.74
C LEU A 217 15.30 -12.70 1.81
N PHE A 218 15.89 -11.63 2.33
CA PHE A 218 16.41 -10.52 1.50
C PHE A 218 17.83 -10.06 1.83
N GLY A 219 18.45 -10.56 2.90
CA GLY A 219 19.75 -10.11 3.39
C GLY A 219 20.89 -10.34 2.39
N THR A 220 20.81 -11.42 1.60
CA THR A 220 21.78 -11.75 0.54
C THR A 220 21.77 -10.74 -0.61
N TYR A 221 20.71 -9.93 -0.74
CA TYR A 221 20.60 -8.85 -1.72
C TYR A 221 21.07 -7.49 -1.17
N GLY A 222 21.73 -7.49 0.01
CA GLY A 222 22.27 -6.29 0.64
C GLY A 222 21.21 -5.43 1.35
N LEU A 223 20.01 -5.96 1.62
CA LEU A 223 18.99 -5.26 2.38
C LEU A 223 19.43 -5.07 3.84
N VAL A 224 19.48 -3.81 4.26
CA VAL A 224 19.73 -3.41 5.65
C VAL A 224 18.40 -3.20 6.37
N ILE A 225 18.24 -3.81 7.53
CA ILE A 225 17.03 -3.72 8.35
C ILE A 225 17.32 -2.87 9.58
N ILE A 226 16.47 -1.90 9.87
CA ILE A 226 16.64 -1.00 11.02
C ILE A 226 15.37 -0.98 11.88
N ASN A 227 15.58 -1.13 13.20
CA ASN A 227 14.56 -0.82 14.19
C ASN A 227 14.79 0.63 14.65
N PRO A 228 13.87 1.56 14.40
CA PRO A 228 14.03 2.95 14.80
C PRO A 228 13.67 3.22 16.27
N ASP A 229 13.12 2.21 16.97
CA ASP A 229 12.92 2.24 18.42
C ASP A 229 14.28 2.02 19.12
N ASP A 230 15.12 3.04 19.08
CA ASP A 230 16.47 3.08 19.65
C ASP A 230 16.74 4.46 20.27
N ASP A 231 17.22 4.47 21.51
CA ASP A 231 17.42 5.68 22.31
C ASP A 231 18.37 6.67 21.62
N GLY A 232 19.46 6.17 21.03
CA GLY A 232 20.46 7.02 20.37
C GLY A 232 19.90 7.66 19.11
N LEU A 233 19.15 6.91 18.30
CA LEU A 233 18.48 7.46 17.12
C LEU A 233 17.43 8.50 17.49
N LYS A 234 16.63 8.25 18.54
CA LYS A 234 15.59 9.18 18.98
C LYS A 234 16.18 10.49 19.50
N GLU A 235 17.36 10.45 20.12
CA GLU A 235 18.05 11.66 20.58
C GLU A 235 18.38 12.62 19.43
N GLU A 236 18.73 12.12 18.24
CA GLU A 236 18.95 12.95 17.04
C GLU A 236 17.67 13.69 16.56
N PHE A 237 16.50 13.29 17.07
CA PHE A 237 15.18 13.85 16.75
C PHE A 237 14.57 14.68 17.89
N ILE A 238 15.29 14.84 19.01
CA ILE A 238 14.72 15.43 20.24
C ILE A 238 14.25 16.89 20.08
N ASP A 239 14.94 17.68 19.26
CA ASP A 239 14.57 19.09 19.07
C ASP A 239 13.24 19.23 18.33
N ILE A 240 12.98 18.36 17.36
CA ILE A 240 11.70 18.31 16.63
C ILE A 240 10.59 17.82 17.56
N ILE A 241 10.88 16.85 18.42
CA ILE A 241 9.96 16.39 19.47
C ILE A 241 9.57 17.55 20.40
N LYS A 242 10.55 18.31 20.90
CA LYS A 242 10.33 19.46 21.78
C LYS A 242 9.49 20.54 21.11
N ASP A 243 9.77 20.83 19.84
CA ASP A 243 9.03 21.83 19.06
C ASP A 243 7.57 21.41 18.82
N ASP A 244 7.33 20.15 18.45
CA ASP A 244 5.98 19.64 18.21
C ASP A 244 5.10 19.68 19.46
N ILE A 245 5.69 19.40 20.63
CA ILE A 245 4.97 19.45 21.91
C ILE A 245 4.69 20.89 22.36
N LYS A 246 5.69 21.79 22.24
CA LYS A 246 5.59 23.15 22.79
C LYS A 246 4.85 24.12 21.87
N ASN A 247 5.09 24.02 20.57
CA ASN A 247 4.69 25.02 19.59
C ASN A 247 3.68 24.48 18.58
N ASN A 248 3.48 23.16 18.51
CA ASN A 248 2.59 22.49 17.54
C ASN A 248 2.90 22.89 16.08
N THR A 249 4.16 23.21 15.79
CA THR A 249 4.59 23.76 14.50
C THR A 249 4.18 22.88 13.33
N ASN A 250 4.36 21.55 13.45
CA ASN A 250 4.04 20.60 12.38
C ASN A 250 2.53 20.50 12.15
N PHE A 251 1.72 20.61 13.20
CA PHE A 251 0.27 20.66 13.08
C PHE A 251 -0.17 21.82 12.19
N THR A 252 0.34 23.02 12.46
CA THR A 252 -0.02 24.23 11.68
C THR A 252 0.41 24.10 10.23
N ILE A 253 1.67 23.70 9.98
CA ILE A 253 2.24 23.62 8.63
C ILE A 253 1.56 22.55 7.77
N VAL A 254 1.31 21.36 8.33
CA VAL A 254 0.68 20.27 7.58
C VAL A 254 -0.78 20.59 7.30
N ASN A 255 -1.54 21.17 8.24
CA ASN A 255 -2.92 21.59 7.97
C ASN A 255 -3.01 22.68 6.89
N GLN A 256 -2.04 23.60 6.82
CA GLN A 256 -1.97 24.57 5.72
C GLN A 256 -1.79 23.85 4.37
N THR A 257 -0.89 22.87 4.31
CA THR A 257 -0.63 22.08 3.10
C THR A 257 -1.85 21.27 2.67
N ILE A 258 -2.56 20.66 3.63
CA ILE A 258 -3.83 19.96 3.40
C ILE A 258 -4.88 20.92 2.81
N SER A 259 -4.96 22.16 3.31
CA SER A 259 -5.86 23.18 2.77
C SER A 259 -5.52 23.54 1.32
N GLU A 260 -4.22 23.64 0.99
CA GLU A 260 -3.74 23.90 -0.37
C GLU A 260 -4.03 22.72 -1.32
N LEU A 261 -3.81 21.48 -0.89
CA LEU A 261 -4.19 20.27 -1.64
C LEU A 261 -5.71 20.18 -1.86
N SER A 262 -6.50 20.57 -0.85
CA SER A 262 -7.96 20.63 -0.93
C SER A 262 -8.42 21.63 -1.98
N LYS A 263 -7.78 22.81 -2.06
CA LYS A 263 -8.04 23.81 -3.12
C LYS A 263 -7.66 23.29 -4.52
N ALA A 264 -6.66 22.41 -4.61
CA ALA A 264 -6.28 21.74 -5.86
C ALA A 264 -7.22 20.58 -6.25
N GLY A 265 -8.20 20.23 -5.40
CA GLY A 265 -9.22 19.22 -5.66
C GLY A 265 -8.97 17.85 -5.02
N TYR A 266 -7.99 17.73 -4.13
CA TYR A 266 -7.63 16.48 -3.47
C TYR A 266 -8.13 16.44 -2.02
N LYS A 267 -8.60 15.27 -1.57
CA LYS A 267 -9.04 15.10 -0.18
C LYS A 267 -7.83 14.93 0.75
N ALA A 268 -7.97 15.37 2.00
CA ALA A 268 -7.01 15.06 3.05
C ALA A 268 -6.82 13.54 3.22
N GLN A 269 -5.57 13.11 3.42
CA GLN A 269 -5.15 11.73 3.59
C GLN A 269 -4.86 11.42 5.05
N VAL A 270 -4.32 12.38 5.80
CA VAL A 270 -4.19 12.28 7.26
C VAL A 270 -4.94 13.38 7.99
N ASN A 271 -5.15 13.16 9.29
CA ASN A 271 -5.72 14.13 10.21
C ASN A 271 -4.65 14.50 11.27
N PRO A 272 -3.80 15.51 11.01
CA PRO A 272 -2.78 15.94 11.95
C PRO A 272 -3.41 16.36 13.29
N ARG A 273 -2.66 16.16 14.37
CA ARG A 273 -3.06 16.58 15.73
C ARG A 273 -2.10 17.67 16.19
N GLU A 274 -2.50 18.46 17.19
CA GLU A 274 -1.63 19.50 17.76
C GLU A 274 -0.29 18.92 18.21
N ILE A 275 -0.34 17.78 18.90
CA ILE A 275 0.83 16.95 19.24
C ILE A 275 0.78 15.66 18.42
N ASN A 276 1.81 15.43 17.61
CA ASN A 276 1.95 14.32 16.67
C ASN A 276 2.82 13.18 17.21
N LEU A 277 2.84 13.05 18.54
CA LEU A 277 3.64 12.09 19.29
C LEU A 277 2.77 11.27 20.24
N PHE A 278 3.25 10.06 20.50
CA PHE A 278 2.79 9.21 21.59
C PHE A 278 3.89 9.10 22.64
N ARG A 279 3.50 8.85 23.88
CA ARG A 279 4.39 8.43 24.94
C ARG A 279 4.43 6.91 25.00
N LEU A 280 5.63 6.33 24.86
CA LEU A 280 5.89 4.92 25.06
C LEU A 280 6.06 4.63 26.54
N LEU A 281 5.16 3.83 27.08
CA LEU A 281 5.27 3.21 28.39
C LEU A 281 5.69 1.75 28.20
N GLU A 282 5.99 1.05 29.30
CA GLU A 282 6.49 -0.34 29.24
C GLU A 282 5.53 -1.29 28.51
N LYS A 283 4.21 -1.09 28.67
CA LYS A 283 3.15 -1.93 28.08
C LYS A 283 2.09 -1.15 27.32
N ASP A 284 2.31 0.14 27.08
CA ASP A 284 1.30 1.00 26.48
C ASP A 284 1.94 2.07 25.60
N ARG A 285 1.16 2.59 24.65
CA ARG A 285 1.51 3.71 23.78
C ARG A 285 0.40 4.74 23.89
N VAL A 286 0.61 5.71 24.75
CA VAL A 286 -0.43 6.65 25.16
C VAL A 286 -0.31 7.94 24.36
N ARG A 287 -1.45 8.45 23.88
CA ARG A 287 -1.49 9.74 23.21
C ARG A 287 -1.13 10.86 24.19
N ILE A 288 -0.35 11.84 23.70
CA ILE A 288 -0.11 13.08 24.44
C ILE A 288 -1.20 14.08 24.01
N GLU A 289 -2.03 14.52 24.97
CA GLU A 289 -3.15 15.43 24.69
C GLU A 289 -2.87 16.88 25.06
N THR A 290 -2.09 17.13 26.12
CA THR A 290 -1.74 18.48 26.56
C THR A 290 -0.26 18.59 26.90
N ALA A 291 0.35 19.70 26.50
CA ALA A 291 1.69 20.08 26.93
C ALA A 291 1.62 20.69 28.33
N SER A 292 1.43 19.88 29.39
CA SER A 292 1.59 20.40 30.74
C SER A 292 3.08 20.65 31.00
N SER A 293 3.46 21.92 31.07
CA SER A 293 4.84 22.40 31.15
C SER A 293 5.63 21.95 32.39
N GLU A 294 4.98 21.33 33.37
CA GLU A 294 5.55 21.03 34.69
C GLU A 294 6.02 19.57 34.85
N THR A 295 5.78 18.66 33.89
CA THR A 295 6.13 17.23 34.03
C THR A 295 6.81 16.57 32.84
N LEU A 296 7.14 17.30 31.76
CA LEU A 296 7.85 16.72 30.62
C LEU A 296 9.36 16.56 30.88
N ASN A 297 9.75 15.35 31.28
CA ASN A 297 11.12 14.89 31.11
C ASN A 297 11.34 14.57 29.62
N TYR A 298 12.14 15.36 28.92
CA TYR A 298 12.41 15.18 27.48
C TYR A 298 13.42 14.05 27.24
N LYS A 299 13.04 12.83 27.65
CA LYS A 299 13.76 11.60 27.35
C LYS A 299 13.31 11.09 25.99
N ALA A 300 14.18 11.16 24.99
CA ALA A 300 13.81 10.87 23.61
C ALA A 300 13.21 9.46 23.46
N GLU A 301 13.71 8.49 24.22
CA GLU A 301 13.26 7.10 24.24
C GLU A 301 11.78 6.92 24.59
N GLU A 302 11.20 7.86 25.36
CA GLU A 302 9.80 7.83 25.77
C GLU A 302 8.85 8.31 24.68
N TYR A 303 9.34 8.82 23.54
CA TYR A 303 8.48 9.38 22.49
C TYR A 303 8.47 8.53 21.22
N SER A 304 7.28 8.40 20.63
CA SER A 304 7.03 7.69 19.39
C SER A 304 6.29 8.59 18.38
N PRO A 305 6.88 8.87 17.21
CA PRO A 305 6.24 9.61 16.13
C PRO A 305 4.97 8.92 15.60
N ASN A 306 3.92 9.70 15.33
CA ASN A 306 2.76 9.23 14.57
C ASN A 306 3.02 9.30 13.06
N VAL A 307 1.97 9.06 12.24
CA VAL A 307 2.03 9.09 10.78
C VAL A 307 2.61 10.39 10.19
N VAL A 308 2.45 11.54 10.87
CA VAL A 308 2.94 12.85 10.43
C VAL A 308 4.44 12.99 10.67
N LEU A 309 4.94 12.66 11.87
CA LEU A 309 6.34 12.86 12.23
C LEU A 309 7.27 11.70 11.86
N ARG A 310 6.75 10.48 11.72
CA ARG A 310 7.54 9.30 11.35
C ARG A 310 8.32 9.47 10.02
N PRO A 311 7.75 10.04 8.94
CA PRO A 311 8.51 10.37 7.73
C PRO A 311 9.71 11.28 8.00
N LEU A 312 9.52 12.31 8.82
CA LEU A 312 10.55 13.28 9.14
C LEU A 312 11.66 12.64 9.97
N TYR A 313 11.30 11.82 10.95
CA TYR A 313 12.23 11.03 11.75
C TYR A 313 13.10 10.12 10.86
N GLN A 314 12.48 9.37 9.96
CA GLN A 314 13.20 8.52 9.01
C GLN A 314 14.23 9.30 8.18
N GLN A 315 13.84 10.46 7.64
CA GLN A 315 14.71 11.27 6.78
C GLN A 315 15.79 12.04 7.53
N LYS A 316 15.58 12.30 8.83
CA LYS A 316 16.59 12.85 9.74
C LYS A 316 17.69 11.84 10.02
N ILE A 317 17.32 10.57 10.23
CA ILE A 317 18.26 9.51 10.61
C ILE A 317 19.03 8.94 9.42
N LEU A 318 18.37 8.78 8.27
CA LEU A 318 18.96 8.13 7.12
C LEU A 318 19.48 9.15 6.09
N PRO A 319 20.61 8.87 5.40
CA PRO A 319 21.02 9.58 4.18
C PRO A 319 20.14 9.18 2.99
N ASN A 320 18.82 9.29 3.17
CA ASN A 320 17.82 8.67 2.31
C ASN A 320 17.39 9.58 1.16
N LEU A 321 17.47 9.05 -0.06
CA LEU A 321 17.07 9.74 -1.29
C LEU A 321 15.65 9.40 -1.72
N ALA A 322 15.17 8.19 -1.45
CA ALA A 322 13.86 7.77 -1.90
C ALA A 322 13.09 7.06 -0.79
N TYR A 323 11.80 7.35 -0.73
CA TYR A 323 10.86 6.53 0.00
C TYR A 323 10.03 5.72 -0.99
N VAL A 324 10.12 4.40 -0.89
CA VAL A 324 9.34 3.46 -1.70
C VAL A 324 8.04 3.14 -0.95
N GLY A 325 6.90 3.54 -1.51
CA GLY A 325 5.60 3.47 -0.85
C GLY A 325 4.48 2.97 -1.74
N GLY A 326 3.38 2.56 -1.12
CA GLY A 326 2.10 2.31 -1.78
C GLY A 326 1.35 3.61 -2.13
N PRO A 327 0.18 3.50 -2.78
CA PRO A 327 -0.56 4.65 -3.28
C PRO A 327 -1.07 5.55 -2.14
N GLY A 328 -1.56 4.97 -1.04
CA GLY A 328 -1.97 5.74 0.14
C GLY A 328 -0.80 6.44 0.83
N GLU A 329 0.37 5.79 0.87
CA GLU A 329 1.58 6.40 1.43
C GLU A 329 2.04 7.59 0.59
N ILE A 330 2.16 7.41 -0.72
CA ILE A 330 2.52 8.51 -1.62
C ILE A 330 1.55 9.68 -1.46
N ALA A 331 0.25 9.40 -1.38
CA ALA A 331 -0.76 10.42 -1.22
C ALA A 331 -0.57 11.25 0.07
N TYR A 332 -0.36 10.61 1.23
CA TYR A 332 -0.15 11.39 2.47
C TYR A 332 1.21 12.08 2.51
N TRP A 333 2.25 11.53 1.87
CA TRP A 333 3.57 12.17 1.85
C TRP A 333 3.53 13.54 1.17
N LEU A 334 2.65 13.73 0.16
CA LEU A 334 2.44 15.02 -0.49
C LEU A 334 1.95 16.11 0.49
N GLU A 335 1.35 15.73 1.62
CA GLU A 335 0.90 16.68 2.65
C GLU A 335 2.07 17.23 3.50
N TYR A 336 3.29 16.71 3.33
CA TYR A 336 4.40 16.96 4.23
C TYR A 336 5.52 17.83 3.67
N LYS A 337 5.50 18.16 2.37
CA LYS A 337 6.64 18.86 1.75
C LYS A 337 7.07 20.14 2.48
N THR A 338 6.11 20.98 2.87
CA THR A 338 6.39 22.25 3.57
C THR A 338 6.95 22.03 4.98
N MET A 339 6.53 20.95 5.67
CA MET A 339 7.09 20.54 6.96
C MET A 339 8.56 20.16 6.82
N PHE A 340 8.92 19.43 5.77
CA PHE A 340 10.31 19.09 5.45
C PHE A 340 11.15 20.33 5.14
N ASP A 341 10.61 21.24 4.32
CA ASP A 341 11.27 22.50 3.99
C ASP A 341 11.52 23.36 5.26
N HIS A 342 10.56 23.40 6.19
CA HIS A 342 10.69 24.11 7.48
C HIS A 342 11.84 23.55 8.33
N HIS A 343 11.93 22.23 8.47
CA HIS A 343 12.98 21.56 9.25
C HIS A 343 14.31 21.45 8.51
N LYS A 344 14.40 21.97 7.28
CA LYS A 344 15.60 21.91 6.42
C LYS A 344 16.09 20.48 6.19
N ILE A 345 15.14 19.54 6.08
CA ILE A 345 15.40 18.14 5.77
C ILE A 345 14.92 17.89 4.34
N THR A 346 15.76 17.27 3.52
CA THR A 346 15.44 17.00 2.11
C THR A 346 14.26 16.05 2.02
N PHE A 347 13.20 16.53 1.37
CA PHE A 347 12.05 15.73 1.00
C PHE A 347 12.46 14.69 -0.07
N PRO A 348 12.21 13.38 0.14
CA PRO A 348 12.71 12.33 -0.75
C PRO A 348 11.97 12.29 -2.09
N VAL A 349 12.53 11.53 -3.03
CA VAL A 349 11.78 11.00 -4.17
C VAL A 349 10.72 10.02 -3.64
N LEU A 350 9.44 10.24 -3.95
CA LEU A 350 8.37 9.31 -3.59
C LEU A 350 8.22 8.25 -4.68
N MET A 351 8.90 7.11 -4.51
CA MET A 351 8.89 6.05 -5.50
C MET A 351 7.68 5.12 -5.29
N PRO A 352 6.81 4.90 -6.28
CA PRO A 352 5.80 3.85 -6.19
C PRO A 352 6.47 2.48 -6.10
N ARG A 353 6.02 1.66 -5.14
CA ARG A 353 6.35 0.23 -5.14
C ARG A 353 5.84 -0.43 -6.42
N ASN A 354 6.40 -1.59 -6.75
CA ASN A 354 5.82 -2.46 -7.77
C ASN A 354 4.41 -2.92 -7.37
N PHE A 355 3.54 -3.01 -8.37
CA PHE A 355 2.21 -3.62 -8.28
C PHE A 355 2.22 -4.87 -9.15
N ALA A 356 2.01 -6.02 -8.53
CA ALA A 356 2.06 -7.31 -9.21
C ALA A 356 0.88 -8.17 -8.78
N VAL A 357 0.42 -8.98 -9.72
CA VAL A 357 -0.61 -10.00 -9.53
C VAL A 357 0.01 -11.32 -9.92
N LEU A 358 -0.02 -12.29 -9.01
CA LEU A 358 0.48 -13.63 -9.27
C LEU A 358 -0.68 -14.49 -9.80
N SER A 359 -0.41 -15.19 -10.89
CA SER A 359 -1.37 -16.07 -11.57
C SER A 359 -0.65 -17.38 -11.89
N ASP A 360 -1.24 -18.49 -11.44
CA ASP A 360 -0.72 -19.82 -11.77
C ASP A 360 -1.20 -20.29 -13.14
N GLU A 361 -0.56 -21.34 -13.65
CA GLU A 361 -0.87 -21.87 -14.97
C GLU A 361 -2.33 -22.33 -15.10
N LYS A 362 -2.92 -22.84 -14.01
CA LYS A 362 -4.33 -23.29 -14.00
C LYS A 362 -5.27 -22.09 -14.18
N SER A 363 -5.02 -20.99 -13.49
CA SER A 363 -5.76 -19.73 -13.63
C SER A 363 -5.62 -19.15 -15.03
N GLU A 364 -4.43 -19.19 -15.63
CA GLU A 364 -4.21 -18.74 -17.02
C GLU A 364 -4.98 -19.61 -18.04
N GLN A 365 -4.93 -20.94 -17.90
CA GLN A 365 -5.69 -21.86 -18.77
C GLN A 365 -7.21 -21.66 -18.60
N GLN A 366 -7.66 -21.40 -17.38
CA GLN A 366 -9.06 -21.11 -17.09
C GLN A 366 -9.53 -19.80 -17.75
N MET A 367 -8.74 -18.73 -17.68
CA MET A 367 -9.00 -17.49 -18.41
C MET A 367 -9.15 -17.72 -19.91
N GLN A 368 -8.22 -18.49 -20.50
CA GLN A 368 -8.25 -18.81 -21.93
C GLN A 368 -9.51 -19.59 -22.32
N ARG A 369 -9.90 -20.60 -21.54
CA ARG A 369 -11.13 -21.37 -21.79
C ARG A 369 -12.40 -20.52 -21.70
N LEU A 370 -12.41 -19.55 -20.79
CA LEU A 370 -13.51 -18.59 -20.63
C LEU A 370 -13.45 -17.42 -21.64
N GLY A 371 -12.41 -17.36 -22.47
CA GLY A 371 -12.23 -16.27 -23.45
C GLY A 371 -12.08 -14.88 -22.82
N LEU A 372 -11.54 -14.83 -21.59
CA LEU A 372 -11.30 -13.60 -20.84
C LEU A 372 -9.89 -13.06 -21.11
N SER A 373 -9.79 -11.75 -21.27
CA SER A 373 -8.51 -11.05 -21.22
C SER A 373 -8.10 -10.77 -19.77
N LYS A 374 -6.84 -10.41 -19.56
CA LYS A 374 -6.32 -10.09 -18.21
C LYS A 374 -6.91 -8.80 -17.66
N THR A 375 -7.22 -7.84 -18.52
CA THR A 375 -7.85 -6.56 -18.14
C THR A 375 -9.31 -6.75 -17.76
N ASP A 376 -10.00 -7.77 -18.32
CA ASP A 376 -11.38 -8.08 -17.94
C ASP A 376 -11.52 -8.40 -16.45
N LEU A 377 -10.50 -8.97 -15.81
CA LEU A 377 -10.54 -9.29 -14.38
C LEU A 377 -10.66 -8.04 -13.50
N PHE A 378 -10.24 -6.87 -13.97
CA PHE A 378 -10.35 -5.61 -13.23
C PHE A 378 -11.70 -4.92 -13.39
N LYS A 379 -12.57 -5.42 -14.27
CA LYS A 379 -13.95 -4.92 -14.39
C LYS A 379 -14.76 -5.29 -13.16
N ASP A 380 -15.81 -4.51 -12.91
CA ASP A 380 -16.87 -4.90 -11.98
C ASP A 380 -17.42 -6.30 -12.34
N ILE A 381 -17.72 -7.11 -11.34
CA ILE A 381 -18.10 -8.51 -11.54
C ILE A 381 -19.43 -8.64 -12.29
N ASP A 382 -20.39 -7.77 -12.02
CA ASP A 382 -21.70 -7.82 -12.68
C ASP A 382 -21.59 -7.37 -14.13
N LEU A 383 -20.77 -6.35 -14.40
CA LEU A 383 -20.43 -5.94 -15.77
C LEU A 383 -19.72 -7.06 -16.53
N LEU A 384 -18.72 -7.70 -15.93
CA LEU A 384 -17.98 -8.80 -16.53
C LEU A 384 -18.89 -10.00 -16.84
N ILE A 385 -19.75 -10.39 -15.91
CA ILE A 385 -20.70 -11.48 -16.12
C ILE A 385 -21.70 -11.11 -17.23
N LYS A 386 -22.19 -9.86 -17.26
CA LYS A 386 -23.11 -9.39 -18.31
C LYS A 386 -22.45 -9.49 -19.68
N GLU A 387 -21.23 -8.98 -19.83
CA GLU A 387 -20.47 -9.04 -21.08
C GLU A 387 -20.18 -10.50 -21.49
N PHE A 388 -19.78 -11.35 -20.55
CA PHE A 388 -19.54 -12.77 -20.80
C PHE A 388 -20.80 -13.48 -21.31
N VAL A 389 -21.95 -13.27 -20.65
CA VAL A 389 -23.22 -13.89 -21.04
C VAL A 389 -23.66 -13.40 -22.40
N SER A 390 -23.59 -12.09 -22.68
CA SER A 390 -23.94 -11.54 -24.00
C SER A 390 -23.05 -12.09 -25.11
N LYS A 391 -21.75 -12.29 -24.87
CA LYS A 391 -20.81 -12.85 -25.86
C LYS A 391 -21.02 -14.34 -26.14
N ASN A 392 -21.52 -15.09 -25.16
CA ASN A 392 -21.67 -16.54 -25.23
C ASN A 392 -23.14 -17.00 -25.33
N ALA A 393 -24.08 -16.07 -25.48
CA ALA A 393 -25.48 -16.40 -25.68
C ALA A 393 -25.67 -17.03 -27.07
N GLY A 394 -26.46 -18.12 -27.14
CA GLY A 394 -26.80 -18.77 -28.42
C GLY A 394 -27.71 -17.93 -29.32
N SER A 395 -28.27 -16.83 -28.81
CA SER A 395 -29.15 -15.88 -29.49
C SER A 395 -28.91 -14.48 -28.91
N ASP A 396 -29.03 -13.42 -29.71
CA ASP A 396 -28.90 -12.05 -29.21
C ASP A 396 -29.96 -11.80 -28.12
N VAL A 397 -29.49 -11.52 -26.91
CA VAL A 397 -30.34 -11.22 -25.74
C VAL A 397 -30.57 -9.72 -25.60
N SER A 398 -29.90 -8.89 -26.40
CA SER A 398 -30.10 -7.45 -26.41
C SER A 398 -31.38 -7.10 -27.13
N MET A 399 -32.16 -6.19 -26.55
CA MET A 399 -33.41 -5.70 -27.15
C MET A 399 -33.24 -4.31 -27.77
N LYS A 400 -32.01 -3.88 -28.07
CA LYS A 400 -31.72 -2.51 -28.54
C LYS A 400 -32.39 -2.19 -29.87
N ASP A 401 -32.43 -3.14 -30.80
CA ASP A 401 -33.07 -2.94 -32.09
C ASP A 401 -34.58 -2.78 -31.93
N GLU A 402 -35.19 -3.53 -31.01
CA GLU A 402 -36.59 -3.42 -30.63
C GLU A 402 -36.87 -2.09 -29.93
N GLU A 403 -35.98 -1.62 -29.05
CA GLU A 403 -36.08 -0.29 -28.41
C GLU A 403 -36.05 0.83 -29.46
N ILE A 404 -35.16 0.75 -30.44
CA ILE A 404 -35.06 1.73 -31.53
C ILE A 404 -36.33 1.73 -32.38
N LYS A 405 -36.80 0.55 -32.82
CA LYS A 405 -38.04 0.43 -33.61
C LYS A 405 -39.26 0.94 -32.85
N LEU A 406 -39.37 0.60 -31.57
CA LEU A 406 -40.47 1.04 -30.70
C LEU A 406 -40.45 2.56 -30.52
N THR A 407 -39.27 3.13 -30.27
CA THR A 407 -39.09 4.58 -30.13
C THR A 407 -39.50 5.31 -31.41
N GLN A 408 -39.06 4.81 -32.56
CA GLN A 408 -39.44 5.37 -33.86
C GLN A 408 -40.96 5.33 -34.06
N MET A 409 -41.61 4.20 -33.78
CA MET A 409 -43.06 4.04 -33.93
C MET A 409 -43.85 5.00 -33.01
N PHE A 410 -43.40 5.21 -31.77
CA PHE A 410 -44.03 6.16 -30.86
C PHE A 410 -43.79 7.62 -31.25
N ASN A 411 -42.63 7.95 -31.82
CA ASN A 411 -42.37 9.29 -32.37
C ASN A 411 -43.36 9.61 -33.51
N ASP A 412 -43.60 8.66 -34.41
CA ASP A 412 -44.57 8.83 -35.51
C ASP A 412 -46.00 9.01 -34.98
N ILE A 413 -46.37 8.30 -33.90
CA ILE A 413 -47.67 8.47 -33.21
C ILE A 413 -47.75 9.83 -32.55
N ALA A 414 -46.66 10.29 -31.91
CA ALA A 414 -46.59 11.58 -31.22
C ALA A 414 -46.74 12.75 -32.19
N GLU A 415 -46.19 12.65 -33.40
CA GLU A 415 -46.39 13.63 -34.47
C GLU A 415 -47.85 13.70 -34.93
N LYS A 416 -48.47 12.55 -35.22
CA LYS A 416 -49.90 12.49 -35.60
C LYS A 416 -50.82 12.99 -34.48
N ALA A 417 -50.54 12.64 -33.23
CA ALA A 417 -51.31 13.11 -32.09
C ALA A 417 -51.17 14.62 -31.90
N GLY A 418 -49.96 15.17 -32.09
CA GLY A 418 -49.70 16.60 -32.01
C GLY A 418 -50.40 17.42 -33.12
N MET A 419 -50.65 16.83 -34.29
CA MET A 419 -51.47 17.45 -35.35
C MET A 419 -52.95 17.57 -34.97
N VAL A 420 -53.45 16.71 -34.07
CA VAL A 420 -54.84 16.75 -33.57
C VAL A 420 -54.93 17.68 -32.36
N ASP A 421 -54.07 17.47 -31.36
CA ASP A 421 -53.98 18.29 -30.15
C ASP A 421 -52.55 18.22 -29.59
N ALA A 422 -51.89 19.37 -29.49
CA ALA A 422 -50.51 19.49 -29.01
C ALA A 422 -50.32 18.94 -27.58
N THR A 423 -51.37 18.90 -26.76
CA THR A 423 -51.31 18.37 -25.39
C THR A 423 -51.21 16.85 -25.34
N LEU A 424 -51.63 16.14 -26.40
CA LEU A 424 -51.58 14.67 -26.47
C LEU A 424 -50.16 14.13 -26.65
N LYS A 425 -49.21 14.95 -27.13
CA LYS A 425 -47.80 14.54 -27.31
C LYS A 425 -47.18 14.02 -26.01
N LYS A 426 -47.43 14.73 -24.90
CA LYS A 426 -46.96 14.32 -23.56
C LYS A 426 -47.55 12.99 -23.10
N SER A 427 -48.79 12.69 -23.49
CA SER A 427 -49.44 11.42 -23.17
C SER A 427 -48.80 10.25 -23.93
N VAL A 428 -48.49 10.46 -25.22
CA VAL A 428 -47.78 9.47 -26.05
C VAL A 428 -46.36 9.22 -25.53
N ASP A 429 -45.63 10.27 -25.13
CA ASP A 429 -44.29 10.15 -24.55
C ASP A 429 -44.32 9.34 -23.23
N ALA A 430 -45.34 9.54 -22.39
CA ALA A 430 -45.50 8.78 -21.15
C ALA A 430 -45.74 7.27 -21.42
N GLU A 431 -46.53 6.94 -22.44
CA GLU A 431 -46.75 5.55 -22.86
C GLU A 431 -45.50 4.93 -23.50
N LEU A 432 -44.71 5.70 -24.26
CA LEU A 432 -43.39 5.26 -24.75
C LEU A 432 -42.48 4.85 -23.59
N GLN A 433 -42.38 5.66 -22.54
CA GLN A 433 -41.54 5.33 -21.38
C GLN A 433 -42.00 4.03 -20.68
N LYS A 434 -43.31 3.80 -20.56
CA LYS A 434 -43.84 2.52 -20.02
C LYS A 434 -43.50 1.33 -20.91
N ALA A 435 -43.62 1.50 -22.23
CA ALA A 435 -43.32 0.45 -23.20
C ALA A 435 -41.81 0.11 -23.20
N LEU A 436 -40.93 1.12 -23.16
CA LEU A 436 -39.49 0.92 -22.99
C LEU A 436 -39.15 0.22 -21.67
N GLY A 437 -39.81 0.59 -20.57
CA GLY A 437 -39.68 -0.11 -19.29
C GLY A 437 -40.06 -1.60 -19.38
N SER A 438 -41.07 -1.93 -20.18
CA SER A 438 -41.50 -3.31 -20.42
C SER A 438 -40.49 -4.10 -21.26
N ILE A 439 -39.89 -3.48 -22.28
CA ILE A 439 -38.79 -4.10 -23.06
C ILE A 439 -37.59 -4.39 -22.16
N LYS A 440 -37.16 -3.44 -21.34
CA LYS A 440 -36.06 -3.65 -20.37
C LYS A 440 -36.35 -4.79 -19.39
N ASN A 441 -37.60 -4.92 -18.94
CA ASN A 441 -38.01 -6.05 -18.10
C ASN A 441 -37.89 -7.39 -18.84
N ILE A 442 -38.25 -7.47 -20.12
CA ILE A 442 -38.08 -8.67 -20.93
C ILE A 442 -36.59 -8.98 -21.14
N GLU A 443 -35.78 -7.97 -21.50
CA GLU A 443 -34.32 -8.10 -21.66
C GLU A 443 -33.69 -8.67 -20.37
N SER A 444 -34.08 -8.16 -19.20
CA SER A 444 -33.58 -8.65 -17.91
C SER A 444 -33.92 -10.14 -17.65
N LYS A 445 -35.11 -10.59 -18.09
CA LYS A 445 -35.53 -12.00 -17.96
C LYS A 445 -34.76 -12.89 -18.92
N LEU A 446 -34.49 -12.43 -20.15
CA LEU A 446 -33.66 -13.15 -21.12
C LEU A 446 -32.23 -13.32 -20.60
N ILE A 447 -31.61 -12.23 -20.12
CA ILE A 447 -30.28 -12.27 -19.51
C ILE A 447 -30.27 -13.22 -18.31
N LYS A 448 -31.31 -13.22 -17.47
CA LYS A 448 -31.41 -14.13 -16.31
C LYS A 448 -31.48 -15.60 -16.73
N ALA A 449 -32.27 -15.92 -17.75
CA ALA A 449 -32.38 -17.29 -18.27
C ALA A 449 -31.04 -17.77 -18.86
N GLU A 450 -30.32 -16.90 -19.58
CA GLU A 450 -29.01 -17.25 -20.13
C GLU A 450 -27.93 -17.38 -19.05
N LYS A 451 -27.97 -16.52 -18.01
CA LYS A 451 -27.13 -16.67 -16.81
C LYS A 451 -27.29 -18.04 -16.17
N GLN A 452 -28.51 -18.58 -16.10
CA GLN A 452 -28.76 -19.91 -15.53
C GLN A 452 -28.13 -21.03 -16.36
N LYS A 453 -28.15 -20.94 -17.70
CA LYS A 453 -27.46 -21.92 -18.57
C LYS A 453 -25.94 -21.88 -18.42
N GLN A 454 -25.40 -20.70 -18.12
CA GLN A 454 -23.96 -20.45 -18.00
C GLN A 454 -23.46 -20.46 -16.55
N GLU A 455 -24.24 -20.99 -15.59
CA GLU A 455 -23.96 -20.89 -14.16
C GLU A 455 -22.58 -21.45 -13.79
N THR A 456 -22.17 -22.58 -14.37
CA THR A 456 -20.85 -23.17 -14.14
C THR A 456 -19.72 -22.21 -14.55
N ASN A 457 -19.83 -21.60 -15.73
CA ASN A 457 -18.84 -20.64 -16.22
C ASN A 457 -18.83 -19.37 -15.36
N ILE A 458 -19.99 -18.87 -14.96
CA ILE A 458 -20.11 -17.71 -14.07
C ILE A 458 -19.43 -17.99 -12.71
N ASN A 459 -19.67 -19.16 -12.12
CA ASN A 459 -19.02 -19.55 -10.87
C ASN A 459 -17.50 -19.70 -11.03
N GLN A 460 -17.04 -20.16 -12.19
CA GLN A 460 -15.62 -20.19 -12.52
C GLN A 460 -15.01 -18.79 -12.63
N ILE A 461 -15.70 -17.84 -13.28
CA ILE A 461 -15.28 -16.43 -13.37
C ILE A 461 -15.17 -15.82 -11.96
N LYS A 462 -16.18 -16.02 -11.11
CA LYS A 462 -16.19 -15.53 -9.72
C LYS A 462 -15.00 -16.08 -8.92
N LYS A 463 -14.76 -17.39 -8.97
CA LYS A 463 -13.62 -18.02 -8.28
C LYS A 463 -12.27 -17.53 -8.79
N LEU A 464 -12.15 -17.35 -10.11
CA LEU A 464 -10.95 -16.82 -10.72
C LEU A 464 -10.69 -15.37 -10.28
N LYS A 465 -11.72 -14.53 -10.28
CA LYS A 465 -11.61 -13.14 -9.82
C LYS A 465 -11.27 -13.10 -8.33
N GLU A 466 -11.91 -13.89 -7.48
CA GLU A 466 -11.61 -13.94 -6.03
C GLU A 466 -10.17 -14.38 -5.75
N LYS A 467 -9.64 -15.33 -6.53
CA LYS A 467 -8.25 -15.76 -6.41
C LYS A 467 -7.26 -14.68 -6.87
N ILE A 468 -7.61 -13.95 -7.93
CA ILE A 468 -6.70 -12.99 -8.57
C ILE A 468 -6.79 -11.58 -7.96
N LEU A 469 -7.97 -11.20 -7.49
CA LEU A 469 -8.34 -9.93 -6.88
C LEU A 469 -9.29 -10.21 -5.70
N PRO A 470 -8.76 -10.74 -4.58
CA PRO A 470 -9.58 -11.04 -3.40
C PRO A 470 -10.27 -9.76 -2.93
N GLU A 471 -11.56 -9.86 -2.60
CA GLU A 471 -12.41 -8.71 -2.21
C GLU A 471 -12.43 -7.56 -3.23
N GLY A 472 -12.02 -7.81 -4.48
CA GLY A 472 -11.97 -6.82 -5.55
C GLY A 472 -10.74 -5.90 -5.55
N VAL A 473 -9.75 -6.16 -4.67
CA VAL A 473 -8.47 -5.43 -4.60
C VAL A 473 -7.30 -6.31 -5.06
N LEU A 474 -6.12 -5.71 -5.26
CA LEU A 474 -4.90 -6.45 -5.60
C LEU A 474 -4.49 -7.41 -4.46
N GLN A 475 -3.99 -8.60 -4.80
CA GLN A 475 -3.45 -9.60 -3.86
C GLN A 475 -2.33 -9.08 -2.95
#